data_AF-A0A7V8F9K4-F1
#
_entry.id   AF-A0A7V8F9K4-F1
#
_cell.length_a   1.000
_cell.length_b   1.000
_cell.length_c   1.000
_cell.angle_alpha   90.00
_cell.angle_beta   90.00
_cell.angle_gamma   90.00
#
_symmetry.space_group_name_H-M   'P 1'
#
loop_
_entity.id
_entity.type
_entity.pdbx_description
1 polymer ?
#
loop_
_entity_poly.entity_id
_entity_poly.type
_entity_poly.pdbx_seq_one_letter_code
_entity_poly.pdbx_strand_id
1 'polypeptide(L)'
;MTLTQRTSHVSRPLLLAAGLAIAGILGLGTHIVLQQVLGVPYPDVHLVPAWATFLNKWSAWGAVVAIWLYDERHSPERTWLGRWLRIALIFLLVKETLRAAVMQGVVTTSYAIYLALAVPTIVAVIAGCGLAGLVARYVRGPGAIVLGGLAIAAFSELVWRPFVTVPLVETINGLGLPNHDEVYGQPYGLHVLIPAFATYLEPVVGAVLFCRSIGGRSPSKAAFVTTMACFLFLTGRIVSPLVWSFFGPFPVPAAFMSLFQFALENAVLITGVFFSVRWFGRDDHTGFVGGNRQAR
;
A
#
# COMPACT_ATOMS: atom_id res chain seq x y z
N MET A 1 -46.88 -15.16 26.37
CA MET A 1 -46.39 -13.81 26.02
C MET A 1 -44.97 -13.98 25.48
N THR A 2 -44.84 -14.12 24.17
CA THR A 2 -43.55 -14.42 23.52
C THR A 2 -42.94 -13.09 23.11
N LEU A 3 -41.96 -12.62 23.87
CA LEU A 3 -41.13 -11.46 23.51
C LEU A 3 -40.29 -11.86 22.30
N THR A 4 -40.80 -11.60 21.09
CA THR A 4 -39.99 -11.56 19.87
C THR A 4 -39.00 -10.42 20.01
N GLN A 5 -37.82 -10.74 20.55
CA GLN A 5 -36.64 -9.89 20.49
C GLN A 5 -36.29 -9.72 19.00
N ARG A 6 -36.79 -8.65 18.38
CA ARG A 6 -36.23 -8.11 17.14
C ARG A 6 -34.83 -7.58 17.49
N THR A 7 -33.86 -8.48 17.58
CA THR A 7 -32.47 -8.06 17.42
C THR A 7 -32.37 -7.52 16.00
N SER A 8 -32.12 -6.21 15.89
CA SER A 8 -31.82 -5.58 14.61
C SER A 8 -30.61 -6.30 14.03
N HIS A 9 -30.83 -7.17 13.05
CA HIS A 9 -29.77 -7.84 12.33
C HIS A 9 -29.03 -6.76 11.53
N VAL A 10 -27.99 -6.18 12.12
CA VAL A 10 -27.07 -5.33 11.37
C VAL A 10 -26.46 -6.19 10.28
N SER A 11 -26.62 -5.77 9.03
CA SER A 11 -26.11 -6.53 7.90
C SER A 11 -24.58 -6.60 7.97
N ARG A 12 -24.01 -7.79 7.79
CA ARG A 12 -22.55 -7.99 7.68
C ARG A 12 -21.85 -7.03 6.73
N PRO A 13 -22.39 -6.67 5.54
CA PRO A 13 -21.75 -5.66 4.69
C PRO A 13 -21.65 -4.28 5.36
N LEU A 14 -22.62 -3.89 6.19
CA LEU A 14 -22.55 -2.63 6.93
C LEU A 14 -21.47 -2.67 8.01
N LEU A 15 -21.33 -3.80 8.71
CA LEU A 15 -20.25 -4.00 9.69
C LEU A 15 -18.88 -4.01 9.03
N LEU A 16 -18.75 -4.61 7.84
CA LEU A 16 -17.52 -4.54 7.04
C LEU A 16 -17.21 -3.10 6.66
N ALA A 17 -18.17 -2.39 6.06
CA ALA A 17 -17.99 -0.99 5.65
C ALA A 17 -17.59 -0.09 6.83
N ALA A 18 -18.25 -0.26 7.99
CA ALA A 18 -17.91 0.46 9.22
C ALA A 18 -16.49 0.14 9.70
N GLY A 19 -16.11 -1.14 9.73
CA GLY A 19 -14.75 -1.56 10.12
C GLY A 19 -13.66 -1.00 9.20
N LEU A 20 -13.91 -0.97 7.89
CA LEU A 20 -13.01 -0.37 6.91
C LEU A 20 -12.91 1.15 7.06
N ALA A 21 -14.04 1.83 7.31
CA ALA A 21 -14.06 3.27 7.56
C ALA A 21 -13.27 3.63 8.84
N ILE A 22 -13.48 2.88 9.93
CA ILE A 22 -12.73 3.05 11.18
C ILE A 22 -11.23 2.81 10.94
N ALA A 23 -10.86 1.74 10.21
CA ALA A 23 -9.45 1.45 9.90
C ALA A 23 -8.79 2.57 9.08
N GLY A 24 -9.51 3.13 8.10
CA GLY A 24 -9.05 4.28 7.31
C GLY A 24 -8.86 5.54 8.17
N ILE A 25 -9.86 5.87 8.99
CA ILE A 25 -9.82 7.04 9.89
C ILE A 25 -8.66 6.92 10.89
N LEU A 26 -8.50 5.76 11.54
CA LEU A 26 -7.44 5.55 12.51
C LEU A 26 -6.06 5.48 11.86
N GLY A 27 -5.96 4.89 10.67
CA GLY A 27 -4.73 4.84 9.89
C GLY A 27 -4.20 6.25 9.61
N LEU A 28 -4.93 7.05 8.82
CA LEU A 28 -4.52 8.41 8.49
C LEU A 28 -4.47 9.32 9.73
N GLY A 29 -5.39 9.11 10.67
CA GLY A 29 -5.43 9.85 11.94
C GLY A 29 -4.16 9.67 12.77
N THR A 30 -3.51 8.51 12.70
CA THR A 30 -2.22 8.27 13.38
C THR A 30 -1.15 9.24 12.88
N HIS A 31 -1.05 9.42 11.56
CA HIS A 31 -0.13 10.37 10.95
C HIS A 31 -0.47 11.82 11.31
N ILE A 32 -1.74 12.20 11.25
CA ILE A 32 -2.19 13.56 11.60
C ILE A 32 -1.90 13.88 13.07
N VAL A 33 -2.18 12.97 14.00
CA VAL A 33 -1.91 13.17 15.43
C VAL A 33 -0.41 13.29 15.70
N LEU A 34 0.41 12.42 15.11
CA LEU A 34 1.86 12.50 15.28
C LEU A 34 2.41 13.83 14.75
N GLN A 35 1.94 14.27 13.59
CA GLN A 35 2.45 15.47 12.95
C GLN A 35 1.92 16.77 13.58
N GLN A 36 0.60 16.90 13.75
CA GLN A 36 -0.03 18.16 14.15
C GLN A 36 -0.19 18.32 15.66
N VAL A 37 -0.34 17.22 16.41
CA VAL A 37 -0.56 17.27 17.86
C VAL A 37 0.73 17.02 18.62
N LEU A 38 1.52 16.02 18.20
CA LEU A 38 2.76 15.64 18.85
C LEU A 38 4.00 16.34 18.25
N GLY A 39 3.82 17.16 17.21
CA GLY A 39 4.88 17.95 16.61
C GLY A 39 6.00 17.13 15.96
N VAL A 40 5.71 15.88 15.55
CA VAL A 40 6.67 15.06 14.81
C VAL A 40 6.87 15.69 13.43
N PRO A 41 8.09 16.08 13.04
CA PRO A 41 8.32 16.75 11.77
C PRO A 41 8.00 15.83 10.59
N TYR A 42 7.59 16.40 9.47
CA TYR A 42 7.46 15.65 8.22
C TYR A 42 8.85 15.21 7.73
N PRO A 43 9.03 13.99 7.19
CA PRO A 43 10.34 13.49 6.84
C PRO A 43 10.90 14.26 5.67
N ASP A 44 12.15 14.67 5.81
CA ASP A 44 12.89 15.27 4.73
C ASP A 44 13.91 14.26 4.19
N VAL A 45 13.73 13.90 2.92
CA VAL A 45 14.46 12.80 2.26
C VAL A 45 15.46 13.28 1.22
N HIS A 46 15.64 14.59 1.02
CA HIS A 46 16.55 15.12 -0.02
C HIS A 46 18.02 14.75 0.21
N LEU A 47 18.41 14.52 1.48
CA LEU A 47 19.77 14.11 1.86
C LEU A 47 19.97 12.59 1.86
N VAL A 48 18.93 11.79 1.62
CA VAL A 48 19.03 10.33 1.67
C VAL A 48 19.83 9.85 0.46
N PRO A 49 20.94 9.12 0.66
CA PRO A 49 21.79 8.70 -0.45
C PRO A 49 21.08 7.67 -1.35
N ALA A 50 21.46 7.65 -2.63
CA ALA A 50 20.84 6.80 -3.64
C ALA A 50 20.85 5.30 -3.25
N TRP A 51 21.90 4.80 -2.62
CA TRP A 51 21.97 3.40 -2.19
C TRP A 51 20.93 3.06 -1.11
N ALA A 52 20.59 4.00 -0.24
CA ALA A 52 19.59 3.80 0.82
C ALA A 52 18.17 3.82 0.25
N THR A 53 17.91 4.66 -0.75
CA THR A 53 16.64 4.62 -1.50
C THR A 53 16.51 3.35 -2.34
N PHE A 54 17.63 2.88 -2.92
CA PHE A 54 17.71 1.62 -3.64
C PHE A 54 17.38 0.42 -2.75
N LEU A 55 17.92 0.36 -1.53
CA LEU A 55 17.61 -0.70 -0.56
C LEU A 55 16.10 -0.77 -0.25
N ASN A 56 15.44 0.38 -0.14
CA ASN A 56 13.99 0.42 0.06
C ASN A 56 13.23 -0.15 -1.15
N LYS A 57 13.62 0.26 -2.37
CA LYS A 57 13.04 -0.27 -3.63
C LYS A 57 13.25 -1.77 -3.77
N TRP A 58 14.45 -2.25 -3.45
CA TRP A 58 14.77 -3.68 -3.41
C TRP A 58 13.82 -4.44 -2.49
N SER A 59 13.62 -3.95 -1.27
CA SER A 59 12.72 -4.62 -0.31
C SER A 59 11.26 -4.67 -0.80
N ALA A 60 10.79 -3.59 -1.43
CA ALA A 60 9.45 -3.52 -2.01
C ALA A 60 9.28 -4.51 -3.17
N TRP A 61 10.26 -4.61 -4.08
CA TRP A 61 10.21 -5.57 -5.18
C TRP A 61 10.34 -7.02 -4.69
N GLY A 62 11.12 -7.28 -3.65
CA GLY A 62 11.16 -8.58 -2.98
C GLY A 62 9.77 -8.97 -2.43
N ALA A 63 9.05 -8.03 -1.82
CA ALA A 63 7.66 -8.25 -1.41
C ALA A 63 6.76 -8.56 -2.61
N VAL A 64 6.87 -7.87 -3.74
CA VAL A 64 6.09 -8.17 -4.95
C VAL A 64 6.32 -9.60 -5.44
N VAL A 65 7.56 -10.07 -5.48
CA VAL A 65 7.89 -11.45 -5.87
C VAL A 65 7.27 -12.44 -4.88
N ALA A 66 7.34 -12.17 -3.57
CA ALA A 66 6.72 -13.01 -2.56
C ALA A 66 5.19 -13.07 -2.70
N ILE A 67 4.54 -11.94 -2.97
CA ILE A 67 3.09 -11.83 -3.23
C ILE A 67 2.72 -12.65 -4.47
N TRP A 68 3.52 -12.56 -5.53
CA TRP A 68 3.31 -13.32 -6.76
C TRP A 68 3.34 -14.82 -6.53
N LEU A 69 4.39 -15.31 -5.86
CA LEU A 69 4.54 -16.73 -5.53
C LEU A 69 3.43 -17.21 -4.59
N TYR A 70 2.96 -16.35 -3.69
CA TYR A 70 1.82 -16.66 -2.83
C TYR A 70 0.53 -16.82 -3.65
N ASP A 71 0.21 -15.86 -4.53
CA ASP A 71 -0.98 -15.90 -5.38
C ASP A 71 -0.94 -17.08 -6.35
N GLU A 72 0.24 -17.43 -6.87
CA GLU A 72 0.43 -18.62 -7.71
C GLU A 72 0.10 -19.93 -7.01
N ARG A 73 0.49 -20.07 -5.74
CA ARG A 73 0.22 -21.29 -4.97
C ARG A 73 -1.24 -21.41 -4.54
N HIS A 74 -1.90 -20.29 -4.24
CA HIS A 74 -3.25 -20.29 -3.66
C HIS A 74 -4.37 -19.99 -4.65
N SER A 75 -4.05 -19.56 -5.86
CA SER A 75 -5.00 -19.32 -6.95
C SER A 75 -4.37 -19.75 -8.29
N PRO A 76 -4.09 -21.06 -8.46
CA PRO A 76 -3.42 -21.60 -9.65
C PRO A 76 -4.26 -21.47 -10.92
N GLU A 77 -5.59 -21.36 -10.80
CA GLU A 77 -6.53 -21.20 -11.91
C GLU A 77 -6.41 -19.86 -12.64
N ARG A 78 -5.70 -18.89 -12.04
CA ARG A 78 -5.58 -17.55 -12.60
C ARG A 78 -4.53 -17.48 -13.69
N THR A 79 -4.89 -16.82 -14.77
CA THR A 79 -3.95 -16.52 -15.84
C THR A 79 -2.84 -15.59 -15.35
N TRP A 80 -1.67 -15.69 -16.00
CA TRP A 80 -0.53 -14.82 -15.72
C TRP A 80 -0.91 -13.33 -15.84
N LEU A 81 -1.69 -12.96 -16.86
CA LEU A 81 -2.18 -11.59 -17.06
C LEU A 81 -3.11 -11.13 -15.92
N GLY A 82 -4.03 -11.99 -15.48
CA GLY A 82 -4.93 -11.67 -14.36
C GLY A 82 -4.17 -11.43 -13.05
N ARG A 83 -3.15 -12.26 -12.77
CA ARG A 83 -2.27 -12.08 -11.62
C ARG A 83 -1.44 -10.80 -11.73
N TRP A 84 -0.88 -10.53 -12.90
CA TRP A 84 -0.12 -9.32 -13.19
C TRP A 84 -0.93 -8.06 -12.91
N LEU A 85 -2.09 -7.92 -13.54
CA LEU A 85 -2.93 -6.74 -13.40
C LEU A 85 -3.43 -6.56 -11.96
N ARG A 86 -3.78 -7.66 -11.28
CA ARG A 86 -4.18 -7.60 -9.86
C ARG A 86 -3.06 -7.10 -8.97
N ILE A 87 -1.85 -7.65 -9.10
CA ILE A 87 -0.71 -7.27 -8.24
C ILE A 87 -0.29 -5.83 -8.55
N ALA A 88 -0.29 -5.43 -9.82
CA ALA A 88 -0.04 -4.04 -10.20
C ALA A 88 -1.08 -3.09 -9.58
N LEU A 89 -2.38 -3.42 -9.66
CA LEU A 89 -3.44 -2.63 -9.04
C LEU A 89 -3.26 -2.53 -7.52
N ILE A 90 -2.98 -3.65 -6.84
CA ILE A 90 -2.71 -3.66 -5.40
C ILE A 90 -1.51 -2.76 -5.07
N PHE A 91 -0.42 -2.87 -5.82
CA PHE A 91 0.78 -2.06 -5.60
C PHE A 91 0.46 -0.57 -5.73
N LEU A 92 -0.23 -0.16 -6.80
CA LEU A 92 -0.58 1.24 -7.06
C LEU A 92 -1.43 1.84 -5.95
N LEU A 93 -2.48 1.11 -5.53
CA LEU A 93 -3.40 1.55 -4.49
C LEU A 93 -2.72 1.65 -3.12
N VAL A 94 -1.89 0.64 -2.78
CA VAL A 94 -1.15 0.61 -1.50
C VAL A 94 -0.03 1.64 -1.44
N LYS A 95 0.51 2.05 -2.59
CA LYS A 95 1.47 3.16 -2.70
C LYS A 95 0.80 4.53 -2.81
N GLU A 96 -0.52 4.59 -2.80
CA GLU A 96 -1.27 5.85 -2.80
C GLU A 96 -0.92 6.72 -4.01
N THR A 97 -0.75 6.08 -5.18
CA THR A 97 -0.13 6.73 -6.35
C THR A 97 -1.00 7.88 -6.84
N LEU A 98 -2.32 7.69 -6.91
CA LEU A 98 -3.24 8.75 -7.34
C LEU A 98 -3.50 9.76 -6.23
N ARG A 99 -3.63 9.32 -4.99
CA ARG A 99 -3.76 10.17 -3.79
C ARG A 99 -2.59 11.12 -3.68
N ALA A 100 -1.35 10.66 -3.86
CA ALA A 100 -0.18 11.52 -3.82
C ALA A 100 -0.28 12.63 -4.88
N ALA A 101 -0.65 12.30 -6.12
CA ALA A 101 -0.84 13.30 -7.18
C ALA A 101 -1.98 14.28 -6.87
N VAL A 102 -3.12 13.79 -6.38
CA VAL A 102 -4.26 14.64 -6.00
C VAL A 102 -3.89 15.56 -4.84
N MET A 103 -3.22 15.04 -3.81
CA MET A 103 -2.82 15.83 -2.65
C MET A 103 -1.76 16.88 -2.99
N GLN A 104 -0.83 16.56 -3.90
CA GLN A 104 0.07 17.56 -4.46
C GLN A 104 -0.70 18.66 -5.21
N GLY A 105 -1.69 18.29 -6.02
CA GLY A 105 -2.60 19.23 -6.67
C GLY A 105 -3.44 20.07 -5.69
N VAL A 106 -3.82 19.52 -4.54
CA VAL A 106 -4.54 20.26 -3.48
C VAL A 106 -3.64 21.33 -2.86
N VAL A 107 -2.40 21.00 -2.49
CA VAL A 107 -1.51 21.94 -1.80
C VAL A 107 -0.91 23.01 -2.71
N THR A 108 -0.78 22.72 -4.01
CA THR A 108 -0.21 23.63 -5.02
C THR A 108 -1.24 24.21 -5.99
N THR A 109 -2.52 23.85 -5.85
CA THR A 109 -3.59 24.14 -6.83
C THR A 109 -3.30 23.69 -8.27
N SER A 110 -2.32 22.79 -8.49
CA SER A 110 -1.78 22.41 -9.81
C SER A 110 -2.09 20.96 -10.21
N TYR A 111 -3.36 20.56 -10.23
CA TYR A 111 -3.75 19.14 -10.44
C TYR A 111 -3.22 18.50 -11.73
N ALA A 112 -3.25 19.22 -12.85
CA ALA A 112 -2.96 18.65 -14.17
C ALA A 112 -1.53 18.09 -14.26
N ILE A 113 -0.54 18.84 -13.78
CA ILE A 113 0.87 18.42 -13.82
C ILE A 113 1.11 17.21 -12.93
N TYR A 114 0.59 17.19 -11.70
CA TYR A 114 0.81 16.07 -10.77
C TYR A 114 0.07 14.80 -11.20
N LEU A 115 -1.11 14.92 -11.79
CA LEU A 115 -1.81 13.77 -12.40
C LEU A 115 -1.04 13.23 -13.62
N ALA A 116 -0.47 14.11 -14.46
CA ALA A 116 0.39 13.67 -15.55
C ALA A 116 1.66 12.98 -15.04
N LEU A 117 2.31 13.54 -14.03
CA LEU A 117 3.52 12.97 -13.40
C LEU A 117 3.26 11.64 -12.65
N ALA A 118 2.00 11.30 -12.34
CA ALA A 118 1.64 9.98 -11.85
C ALA A 118 1.82 8.89 -12.93
N VAL A 119 1.67 9.24 -14.22
CA VAL A 119 1.72 8.28 -15.34
C VAL A 119 3.05 7.53 -15.41
N PRO A 120 4.24 8.16 -15.41
CA PRO A 120 5.51 7.44 -15.36
C PRO A 120 5.61 6.43 -14.21
N THR A 121 5.10 6.79 -13.04
CA THR A 121 5.07 5.91 -11.86
C THR A 121 4.13 4.72 -12.10
N ILE A 122 2.94 4.97 -12.64
CA ILE A 122 1.96 3.92 -12.97
C ILE A 122 2.54 2.93 -13.97
N VAL A 123 3.13 3.42 -15.06
CA VAL A 123 3.73 2.57 -16.10
C VAL A 123 4.91 1.77 -15.52
N ALA A 124 5.77 2.39 -14.72
CA ALA A 124 6.89 1.71 -14.07
C ALA A 124 6.44 0.58 -13.12
N VAL A 125 5.40 0.83 -12.32
CA VAL A 125 4.83 -0.19 -11.41
C VAL A 125 4.21 -1.34 -12.20
N ILE A 126 3.41 -1.04 -13.23
CA ILE A 126 2.81 -2.06 -14.09
C ILE A 126 3.92 -2.92 -14.72
N ALA A 127 4.93 -2.31 -15.34
CA ALA A 127 6.03 -3.03 -15.94
C ALA A 127 6.83 -3.88 -14.93
N GLY A 128 7.17 -3.30 -13.77
CA GLY A 128 7.90 -3.99 -12.72
C GLY A 128 7.14 -5.16 -12.11
N CYS A 129 5.81 -5.06 -11.93
CA CYS A 129 4.97 -6.19 -11.52
C CYS A 129 4.93 -7.30 -12.58
N GLY A 130 4.97 -6.95 -13.87
CA GLY A 130 5.07 -7.92 -14.96
C GLY A 130 6.41 -8.65 -14.92
N LEU A 131 7.50 -7.91 -14.76
CA LEU A 131 8.85 -8.46 -14.59
C LEU A 131 8.94 -9.36 -13.36
N ALA A 132 8.33 -8.98 -12.24
CA ALA A 132 8.26 -9.80 -11.04
C ALA A 132 7.60 -11.16 -11.33
N GLY A 133 6.57 -11.19 -12.17
CA GLY A 133 5.93 -12.43 -12.59
C GLY A 133 6.76 -13.31 -13.51
N LEU A 134 7.69 -12.73 -14.28
CA LEU A 134 8.67 -13.48 -15.05
C LEU A 134 9.76 -14.05 -14.13
N VAL A 135 10.30 -13.22 -13.23
CA VAL A 135 11.32 -13.60 -12.25
C VAL A 135 10.81 -14.71 -11.32
N ALA A 136 9.55 -14.62 -10.88
CA ALA A 136 8.93 -15.62 -10.01
C ALA A 136 8.95 -17.05 -10.59
N ARG A 137 8.98 -17.21 -11.92
CA ARG A 137 9.07 -18.55 -12.56
C ARG A 137 10.40 -19.26 -12.27
N TYR A 138 11.46 -18.48 -12.05
CA TYR A 138 12.83 -18.97 -11.84
C TYR A 138 13.25 -18.94 -10.37
N VAL A 139 12.50 -18.24 -9.52
CA VAL A 139 12.82 -18.03 -8.12
C VAL A 139 12.12 -19.08 -7.26
N ARG A 140 12.90 -19.93 -6.59
CA ARG A 140 12.40 -20.87 -5.58
C ARG A 140 13.14 -20.67 -4.26
N GLY A 141 12.40 -20.27 -3.23
CA GLY A 141 12.88 -20.14 -1.86
C GLY A 141 13.27 -18.71 -1.44
N PRO A 142 13.52 -18.47 -0.14
CA PRO A 142 13.67 -17.12 0.41
C PRO A 142 14.86 -16.33 -0.16
N GLY A 143 16.04 -16.95 -0.28
CA GLY A 143 17.22 -16.27 -0.83
C GLY A 143 17.03 -15.86 -2.30
N ALA A 144 16.35 -16.68 -3.08
CA ALA A 144 16.05 -16.38 -4.48
C ALA A 144 15.01 -15.24 -4.60
N ILE A 145 14.06 -15.10 -3.66
CA ILE A 145 13.14 -13.94 -3.62
C ILE A 145 13.90 -12.64 -3.40
N VAL A 146 14.86 -12.68 -2.47
CA VAL A 146 15.74 -11.54 -2.18
C VAL A 146 16.54 -11.16 -3.42
N LEU A 147 17.20 -12.12 -4.08
CA LEU A 147 17.95 -11.86 -5.32
C LEU A 147 17.04 -11.41 -6.48
N GLY A 148 15.84 -11.97 -6.60
CA GLY A 148 14.85 -11.58 -7.61
C GLY A 148 14.39 -10.14 -7.42
N GLY A 149 14.10 -9.72 -6.18
CA GLY A 149 13.81 -8.34 -5.85
C GLY A 149 14.97 -7.39 -6.17
N LEU A 150 16.22 -7.84 -5.94
CA LEU A 150 17.42 -7.06 -6.24
C LEU A 150 17.55 -6.84 -7.75
N ALA A 151 17.35 -7.89 -8.55
CA ALA A 151 17.41 -7.82 -10.00
C ALA A 151 16.36 -6.86 -10.57
N ILE A 152 15.12 -6.89 -10.05
CA ILE A 152 14.05 -5.98 -10.48
C ILE A 152 14.38 -4.53 -10.08
N ALA A 153 14.87 -4.31 -8.86
CA ALA A 153 15.28 -2.97 -8.41
C ALA A 153 16.44 -2.42 -9.26
N ALA A 154 17.45 -3.24 -9.54
CA ALA A 154 18.58 -2.87 -10.39
C ALA A 154 18.11 -2.55 -11.81
N PHE A 155 17.26 -3.38 -12.41
CA PHE A 155 16.66 -3.10 -13.71
C PHE A 155 15.85 -1.79 -13.70
N SER A 156 15.08 -1.55 -12.64
CA SER A 156 14.27 -0.33 -12.51
C SER A 156 15.14 0.93 -12.50
N GLU A 157 16.27 0.93 -11.79
CA GLU A 157 17.15 2.10 -11.71
C GLU A 157 18.09 2.25 -12.92
N LEU A 158 18.69 1.16 -13.37
CA LEU A 158 19.76 1.20 -14.36
C LEU A 158 19.25 1.17 -15.81
N VAL A 159 18.04 0.65 -16.02
CA VAL A 159 17.47 0.49 -17.36
C VAL A 159 16.16 1.27 -17.45
N TRP A 160 15.15 0.92 -16.66
CA TRP A 160 13.83 1.51 -16.82
C TRP A 160 13.82 3.03 -16.61
N ARG A 161 14.44 3.50 -15.53
CA ARG A 161 14.45 4.91 -15.17
C ARG A 161 15.09 5.81 -16.24
N PRO A 162 16.34 5.59 -16.70
CA PRO A 162 16.96 6.47 -17.70
C PRO A 162 16.31 6.38 -19.08
N PHE A 163 15.79 5.21 -19.48
CA PHE A 163 15.25 5.01 -20.82
C PHE A 163 13.74 5.25 -20.95
N VAL A 164 12.98 5.23 -19.85
CA VAL A 164 11.51 5.37 -19.87
C VAL A 164 11.03 6.46 -18.92
N THR A 165 11.35 6.36 -17.63
CA THR A 165 10.79 7.30 -16.63
C THR A 165 11.27 8.73 -16.85
N VAL A 166 12.59 8.94 -17.00
CA VAL A 166 13.17 10.28 -17.17
C VAL A 166 12.67 10.96 -18.45
N PRO A 167 12.73 10.33 -19.65
CA PRO A 167 12.21 10.95 -20.87
C PRO A 167 10.71 11.28 -20.80
N LEU A 168 9.91 10.42 -20.16
CA LEU A 168 8.47 10.67 -20.02
C LEU A 168 8.18 11.84 -19.07
N VAL A 169 8.92 11.94 -17.96
CA VAL A 169 8.83 13.09 -17.04
C VAL A 169 9.26 14.38 -17.74
N GLU A 170 10.35 14.36 -18.50
CA GLU A 170 10.82 15.51 -19.29
C GLU A 170 9.79 15.93 -20.35
N THR A 171 9.17 14.95 -21.03
CA THR A 171 8.10 15.21 -22.00
C THR A 171 6.90 15.89 -21.32
N ILE A 172 6.48 15.39 -20.15
CA ILE A 172 5.36 15.98 -19.39
C ILE A 172 5.70 17.40 -18.92
N ASN A 173 6.92 17.63 -18.42
CA ASN A 173 7.36 18.96 -18.02
C ASN A 173 7.44 19.92 -19.21
N GLY A 174 7.77 19.41 -20.40
CA GLY A 174 7.77 20.17 -21.66
C GLY A 174 6.38 20.60 -22.14
N LEU A 175 5.29 20.06 -21.58
CA LEU A 175 3.92 20.47 -21.92
C LEU A 175 3.54 21.87 -21.38
N GLY A 176 4.35 22.46 -20.51
CA GLY A 176 4.09 23.78 -19.94
C GLY A 176 2.83 23.82 -19.06
N LEU A 177 2.45 22.69 -18.46
CA LEU A 177 1.34 22.65 -17.52
C LEU A 177 1.67 23.54 -16.30
N PRO A 178 0.69 24.30 -15.76
CA PRO A 178 0.92 25.13 -14.58
C PRO A 178 1.45 24.32 -13.41
N ASN A 179 2.52 24.81 -12.79
CA ASN A 179 3.11 24.26 -11.57
C ASN A 179 3.35 25.44 -10.61
N HIS A 180 2.50 25.56 -9.59
CA HIS A 180 2.60 26.61 -8.58
C HIS A 180 3.30 26.10 -7.32
N ASP A 181 3.87 27.03 -6.55
CA ASP A 181 4.41 26.72 -5.22
C ASP A 181 3.28 26.28 -4.27
N GLU A 182 3.66 25.63 -3.16
CA GLU A 182 2.70 25.25 -2.12
C GLU A 182 1.98 26.49 -1.56
N VAL A 183 0.66 26.51 -1.72
CA VAL A 183 -0.24 27.56 -1.24
C VAL A 183 -0.73 27.25 0.18
N TYR A 184 -0.72 25.97 0.55
CA TYR A 184 -1.14 25.50 1.89
C TYR A 184 0.03 24.84 2.60
N GLY A 185 0.43 25.39 3.74
CA GLY A 185 1.47 24.85 4.62
C GLY A 185 0.91 24.21 5.89
N GLN A 186 1.81 23.60 6.67
CA GLN A 186 1.46 23.01 7.97
C GLN A 186 1.36 24.10 9.06
N PRO A 187 0.43 23.98 10.02
CA PRO A 187 -0.57 22.92 10.17
C PRO A 187 -1.71 23.05 9.14
N TYR A 188 -2.09 21.92 8.56
CA TYR A 188 -3.09 21.87 7.50
C TYR A 188 -4.52 22.08 8.04
N GLY A 189 -5.26 23.00 7.42
CA GLY A 189 -6.68 23.22 7.70
C GLY A 189 -7.61 22.24 6.99
N LEU A 190 -8.93 22.42 7.17
CA LEU A 190 -9.96 21.53 6.61
C LEU A 190 -9.91 21.38 5.08
N HIS A 191 -9.45 22.41 4.36
CA HIS A 191 -9.30 22.40 2.91
C HIS A 191 -8.27 21.37 2.39
N VAL A 192 -7.28 20.99 3.22
CA VAL A 192 -6.35 19.88 2.94
C VAL A 192 -6.79 18.60 3.64
N LEU A 193 -7.30 18.69 4.88
CA LEU A 193 -7.65 17.48 5.65
C LEU A 193 -8.82 16.70 5.04
N ILE A 194 -9.87 17.38 4.58
CA ILE A 194 -11.02 16.70 3.94
C ILE A 194 -10.59 15.90 2.70
N PRO A 195 -9.88 16.48 1.71
CA PRO A 195 -9.41 15.69 0.57
C PRO A 195 -8.38 14.64 0.99
N ALA A 196 -7.56 14.87 2.02
CA ALA A 196 -6.64 13.86 2.54
C ALA A 196 -7.38 12.61 3.03
N PHE A 197 -8.46 12.75 3.80
CA PHE A 197 -9.29 11.63 4.25
C PHE A 197 -10.10 11.00 3.11
N ALA A 198 -10.66 11.81 2.21
CA ALA A 198 -11.44 11.30 1.08
C ALA A 198 -10.58 10.44 0.13
N THR A 199 -9.38 10.91 -0.20
CA THR A 199 -8.44 10.19 -1.06
C THR A 199 -7.75 9.01 -0.37
N TYR A 200 -7.73 8.98 0.97
CA TYR A 200 -7.24 7.83 1.74
C TYR A 200 -8.10 6.56 1.58
N LEU A 201 -9.24 6.68 0.89
CA LEU A 201 -9.96 5.51 0.39
C LEU A 201 -9.10 4.63 -0.53
N GLU A 202 -8.17 5.21 -1.30
CA GLU A 202 -7.27 4.48 -2.20
C GLU A 202 -6.45 3.40 -1.45
N PRO A 203 -5.63 3.73 -0.42
CA PRO A 203 -4.90 2.72 0.34
C PRO A 203 -5.82 1.79 1.13
N VAL A 204 -7.01 2.23 1.56
CA VAL A 204 -8.00 1.33 2.20
C VAL A 204 -8.46 0.24 1.24
N VAL A 205 -8.83 0.60 0.00
CA VAL A 205 -9.19 -0.38 -1.04
C VAL A 205 -8.00 -1.26 -1.39
N GLY A 206 -6.80 -0.68 -1.50
CA GLY A 206 -5.55 -1.43 -1.70
C GLY A 206 -5.31 -2.48 -0.61
N ALA A 207 -5.46 -2.10 0.66
CA ALA A 207 -5.33 -2.99 1.81
C ALA A 207 -6.39 -4.10 1.82
N VAL A 208 -7.64 -3.81 1.42
CA VAL A 208 -8.70 -4.83 1.31
C VAL A 208 -8.33 -5.86 0.25
N LEU A 209 -7.93 -5.41 -0.95
CA LEU A 209 -7.52 -6.30 -2.03
C LEU A 209 -6.30 -7.12 -1.63
N PHE A 210 -5.31 -6.50 -0.97
CA PHE A 210 -4.12 -7.14 -0.45
C PHE A 210 -4.46 -8.23 0.58
N CYS A 211 -5.26 -7.90 1.60
CA CYS A 211 -5.71 -8.86 2.61
C CYS A 211 -6.47 -10.04 1.99
N ARG A 212 -7.37 -9.79 1.04
CA ARG A 212 -8.08 -10.86 0.31
C ARG A 212 -7.14 -11.71 -0.55
N SER A 213 -5.94 -11.22 -0.88
CA SER A 213 -4.94 -11.94 -1.70
C SER A 213 -4.01 -12.84 -0.88
N ILE A 214 -3.59 -12.42 0.31
CA ILE A 214 -2.41 -13.02 1.00
C ILE A 214 -2.73 -13.73 2.32
N GLY A 215 -3.88 -13.47 2.94
CA GLY A 215 -4.08 -14.10 4.25
C GLY A 215 -5.31 -13.69 5.06
N GLY A 216 -6.09 -12.71 4.60
CA GLY A 216 -7.27 -12.20 5.32
C GLY A 216 -8.35 -13.25 5.59
N ARG A 217 -8.27 -14.42 4.95
CA ARG A 217 -9.17 -15.56 5.20
C ARG A 217 -8.65 -16.56 6.23
N SER A 218 -7.33 -16.59 6.49
CA SER A 218 -6.71 -17.52 7.44
C SER A 218 -6.81 -17.02 8.89
N PRO A 219 -7.10 -17.90 9.86
CA PRO A 219 -7.08 -17.57 11.29
C PRO A 219 -5.70 -17.57 11.92
N SER A 220 -4.65 -17.97 11.20
CA SER A 220 -3.35 -18.18 11.83
C SER A 220 -2.65 -16.86 12.15
N LYS A 221 -2.00 -16.80 13.32
CA LYS A 221 -1.09 -15.70 13.69
C LYS A 221 -0.01 -15.50 12.62
N ALA A 222 0.50 -16.60 12.04
CA ALA A 222 1.47 -16.57 10.96
C ALA A 222 0.94 -15.85 9.71
N ALA A 223 -0.32 -16.03 9.32
CA ALA A 223 -0.91 -15.33 8.18
C ALA A 223 -1.04 -13.83 8.43
N PHE A 224 -1.43 -13.42 9.65
CA PHE A 224 -1.46 -12.01 10.02
C PHE A 224 -0.06 -11.38 9.95
N VAL A 225 0.94 -12.00 10.61
CA VAL A 225 2.32 -11.50 10.63
C VAL A 225 2.90 -11.42 9.22
N THR A 226 2.67 -12.44 8.38
CA THR A 226 3.12 -12.44 6.99
C THR A 226 2.46 -11.33 6.18
N THR A 227 1.15 -11.16 6.32
CA THR A 227 0.39 -10.09 5.64
C THR A 227 0.92 -8.71 6.06
N MET A 228 1.07 -8.48 7.36
CA MET A 228 1.63 -7.23 7.92
C MET A 228 3.04 -6.97 7.37
N ALA A 229 3.94 -7.93 7.50
CA ALA A 229 5.33 -7.79 7.05
C ALA A 229 5.41 -7.50 5.54
N CYS A 230 4.68 -8.27 4.72
CA CYS A 230 4.63 -8.03 3.27
C CYS A 230 4.07 -6.65 2.94
N PHE A 231 3.04 -6.17 3.65
CA PHE A 231 2.46 -4.85 3.43
C PHE A 231 3.45 -3.73 3.76
N LEU A 232 4.16 -3.84 4.88
CA LEU A 232 5.15 -2.85 5.30
C LEU A 232 6.41 -2.86 4.43
N PHE A 233 6.85 -4.01 3.93
CA PHE A 233 7.92 -4.09 2.92
C PHE A 233 7.47 -3.53 1.57
N LEU A 234 6.27 -3.87 1.11
CA LEU A 234 5.70 -3.37 -0.14
C LEU A 234 5.65 -1.83 -0.12
N THR A 235 5.17 -1.25 0.98
CA THR A 235 5.11 0.20 1.18
C THR A 235 6.46 0.83 1.48
N GLY A 236 7.49 0.03 1.81
CA GLY A 236 8.83 0.51 2.13
C GLY A 236 8.95 1.17 3.49
N ARG A 237 8.03 0.86 4.42
CA ARG A 237 7.93 1.47 5.75
C ARG A 237 8.69 0.71 6.84
N ILE A 238 9.35 -0.39 6.49
CA ILE A 238 10.34 -1.05 7.38
C ILE A 238 11.72 -0.43 7.17
N VAL A 239 12.17 -0.39 5.92
CA VAL A 239 13.55 0.04 5.59
C VAL A 239 13.73 1.53 5.84
N SER A 240 12.76 2.37 5.48
CA SER A 240 12.94 3.82 5.59
C SER A 240 13.23 4.31 7.01
N PRO A 241 12.45 4.01 8.07
CA PRO A 241 12.79 4.48 9.42
C PRO A 241 14.11 3.91 9.94
N LEU A 242 14.47 2.68 9.56
CA LEU A 242 15.68 2.02 10.04
C LEU A 242 16.97 2.50 9.36
N VAL A 243 16.87 3.03 8.13
CA VAL A 243 18.05 3.40 7.34
C VAL A 243 18.10 4.89 7.07
N TRP A 244 16.98 5.50 6.66
CA TRP A 244 16.96 6.89 6.22
C TRP A 244 17.08 7.88 7.39
N SER A 245 16.74 7.46 8.61
CA SER A 245 16.82 8.29 9.83
C SER A 245 18.23 8.78 10.17
N PHE A 246 19.27 8.16 9.60
CA PHE A 246 20.67 8.56 9.79
C PHE A 246 21.14 9.66 8.83
N PHE A 247 20.34 10.00 7.81
CA PHE A 247 20.75 10.93 6.74
C PHE A 247 19.92 12.22 6.70
N GLY A 248 18.83 12.29 7.46
CA GLY A 248 17.96 13.46 7.50
C GLY A 248 18.57 14.66 8.23
N PRO A 249 17.99 15.86 8.07
CA PRO A 249 18.45 17.09 8.74
C PRO A 249 18.13 17.12 10.24
N PHE A 250 17.34 16.17 10.75
CA PHE A 250 16.93 16.08 12.15
C PHE A 250 17.84 15.15 12.96
N PRO A 251 17.91 15.31 14.31
CA PRO A 251 18.51 14.31 15.18
C PRO A 251 17.88 12.92 14.95
N VAL A 252 18.69 11.86 15.02
CA VAL A 252 18.29 10.48 14.66
C VAL A 252 16.96 10.04 15.30
N PRO A 253 16.67 10.28 16.59
CA PRO A 253 15.38 9.89 17.17
C PRO A 253 14.18 10.62 16.53
N ALA A 254 14.33 11.92 16.24
CA ALA A 254 13.29 12.71 15.59
C ALA A 254 13.11 12.29 14.12
N ALA A 255 14.20 12.04 13.40
CA ALA A 255 14.17 11.51 12.03
C ALA A 255 13.53 10.10 11.98
N PHE A 256 13.84 9.25 12.96
CA PHE A 256 13.22 7.93 13.10
C PHE A 256 11.72 8.07 13.31
N MET A 257 11.26 8.87 14.28
CA MET A 257 9.83 9.09 14.53
C MET A 257 9.10 9.68 13.33
N SER A 258 9.76 10.61 12.63
CA SER A 258 9.28 11.24 11.40
C SER A 258 9.01 10.25 10.26
N LEU A 259 9.82 9.20 10.15
CA LEU A 259 9.61 8.13 9.16
C LEU A 259 8.70 7.01 9.69
N PHE A 260 8.79 6.72 10.98
CA PHE A 260 8.06 5.65 11.66
C PHE A 260 6.56 5.94 11.77
N GLN A 261 6.14 7.21 11.79
CA GLN A 261 4.72 7.56 11.76
C GLN A 261 3.95 6.92 10.58
N PHE A 262 4.58 6.81 9.41
CA PHE A 262 3.96 6.16 8.25
C PHE A 262 3.95 4.63 8.37
N ALA A 263 4.90 4.05 9.11
CA ALA A 263 4.87 2.62 9.43
C ALA A 263 3.71 2.32 10.39
N LEU A 264 3.48 3.17 11.38
CA LEU A 264 2.34 3.08 12.29
C LEU A 264 1.00 3.26 11.57
N GLU A 265 0.87 4.29 10.72
CA GLU A 265 -0.31 4.51 9.86
C GLU A 265 -0.64 3.24 9.07
N ASN A 266 0.35 2.65 8.38
CA ASN A 266 0.15 1.43 7.61
C ASN A 266 -0.16 0.21 8.48
N ALA A 267 0.46 0.09 9.65
CA ALA A 267 0.21 -1.00 10.59
C ALA A 267 -1.22 -0.94 11.16
N VAL A 268 -1.70 0.25 11.52
CA VAL A 268 -3.07 0.47 11.99
C VAL A 268 -4.06 0.14 10.88
N LEU A 269 -3.83 0.66 9.67
CA LEU A 269 -4.68 0.40 8.51
C LEU A 269 -4.78 -1.10 8.22
N ILE A 270 -3.66 -1.78 8.03
CA ILE A 270 -3.67 -3.19 7.62
C ILE A 270 -4.23 -4.09 8.72
N THR A 271 -4.02 -3.74 10.00
CA THR A 271 -4.62 -4.46 11.13
C THR A 271 -6.14 -4.35 11.09
N GLY A 272 -6.66 -3.12 11.03
CA GLY A 272 -8.10 -2.87 10.99
C GLY A 272 -8.77 -3.53 9.79
N VAL A 273 -8.16 -3.43 8.61
CA VAL A 273 -8.66 -4.06 7.38
C VAL A 273 -8.60 -5.59 7.46
N PHE A 274 -7.50 -6.17 7.94
CA PHE A 274 -7.35 -7.62 8.08
C PHE A 274 -8.46 -8.21 8.96
N PHE A 275 -8.69 -7.62 10.13
CA PHE A 275 -9.74 -8.10 11.04
C PHE A 275 -11.15 -7.86 10.51
N SER A 276 -11.40 -6.72 9.84
CA SER A 276 -12.70 -6.43 9.24
C SER A 276 -13.05 -7.41 8.12
N VAL A 277 -12.12 -7.64 7.18
CA VAL A 277 -12.30 -8.61 6.08
C VAL A 277 -12.47 -10.02 6.63
N ARG A 278 -11.71 -10.38 7.66
CA ARG A 278 -11.77 -11.70 8.29
C ARG A 278 -13.11 -11.98 8.96
N TRP A 279 -13.62 -11.02 9.73
CA TRP A 279 -14.79 -11.22 10.59
C TRP A 279 -16.11 -10.98 9.87
N PHE A 280 -16.14 -10.02 8.93
CA PHE A 280 -17.37 -9.59 8.26
C PHE A 280 -17.39 -9.90 6.75
N GLY A 281 -16.27 -10.25 6.14
CA GLY A 281 -16.14 -10.51 4.70
C GLY A 281 -16.31 -11.98 4.27
N ARG A 282 -16.82 -12.86 5.15
CA ARG A 282 -17.20 -14.24 4.78
C ARG A 282 -18.61 -14.24 4.18
N ASP A 283 -18.68 -14.48 2.88
CA ASP A 283 -19.92 -14.81 2.19
C ASP A 283 -20.31 -16.24 2.60
N ASP A 284 -21.47 -16.42 3.26
CA ASP A 284 -22.00 -17.72 3.69
C ASP A 284 -22.48 -18.60 2.50
N HIS A 285 -21.88 -18.47 1.32
CA HIS A 285 -22.19 -19.30 0.15
C HIS A 285 -21.60 -20.71 0.23
N THR A 286 -20.82 -21.04 1.27
CA THR A 286 -20.70 -22.44 1.70
C THR A 286 -21.94 -22.79 2.51
N GLY A 287 -23.03 -23.06 1.78
CA GLY A 287 -24.25 -23.61 2.34
C GLY A 287 -23.93 -24.80 3.24
N PHE A 288 -24.69 -24.92 4.32
CA PHE A 288 -25.61 -26.03 4.54
C PHE A 288 -25.37 -27.31 3.71
N VAL A 289 -24.15 -27.85 3.70
CA VAL A 289 -23.85 -29.24 3.36
C VAL A 289 -23.40 -29.92 4.65
N GLY A 290 -24.22 -29.76 5.68
CA GLY A 290 -24.30 -30.72 6.78
C GLY A 290 -25.08 -31.92 6.26
N GLY A 291 -24.47 -32.64 5.31
CA GLY A 291 -24.97 -33.90 4.82
C GLY A 291 -25.15 -34.85 5.99
N ASN A 292 -26.36 -35.38 6.10
CA ASN A 292 -26.70 -36.62 6.79
C ASN A 292 -25.50 -37.58 6.81
N ARG A 293 -24.80 -37.67 7.94
CA ARG A 293 -24.19 -38.94 8.33
C ARG A 293 -25.34 -39.79 8.89
N GLN A 294 -26.18 -40.29 7.98
CA GLN A 294 -26.99 -41.46 8.28
C GLN A 294 -26.07 -42.68 8.23
N ALA A 295 -26.15 -43.44 9.32
CA ALA A 295 -25.61 -44.76 9.56
C ALA A 295 -25.38 -45.63 8.32
N ARG A 296 -24.20 -46.22 8.23
CA ARG A 296 -23.96 -47.66 8.05
C ARG A 296 -22.54 -47.99 8.47
#